data_AF-A0AAN8KB61-F1
#
_entry.id   AF-A0AAN8KB61-F1
#
_cell.length_a   1.000
_cell.length_b   1.000
_cell.length_c   1.000
_cell.angle_alpha   90.00
_cell.angle_beta   90.00
_cell.angle_gamma   90.00
#
_symmetry.space_group_name_H-M   'P 1'
#
loop_
_entity.id
_entity.type
_entity.pdbx_description
1 polymer ?
#
loop_
_entity_poly.entity_id
_entity_poly.type
_entity_poly.pdbx_seq_one_letter_code
_entity_poly.pdbx_strand_id
1 'polypeptide(L)'
;MADFMKGLPSYNETNFTRFHSDSSCKTSIRRPTVYISTKEHPSEQVITTEKTNILLRYLHQQWDKKNTSKKRDSSRASLETEENDSPSKVPRLTSTDDNS
;
A
#
# COMPACT_ATOMS: atom_id res chain seq x y z
N MET A 1 3.05 -41.76 14.21
CA MET A 1 2.40 -40.46 14.51
C MET A 1 3.33 -39.50 15.26
N ALA A 2 4.06 -39.95 16.29
CA ALA A 2 4.90 -39.08 17.12
C ALA A 2 6.18 -38.52 16.44
N ASP A 3 6.70 -39.17 15.39
CA ASP A 3 7.93 -38.71 14.72
C ASP A 3 7.77 -37.39 13.97
N PHE A 4 6.54 -37.02 13.59
CA PHE A 4 6.25 -35.72 12.97
C PHE A 4 6.41 -34.55 13.96
N MET A 5 6.33 -34.80 15.27
CA MET A 5 6.39 -33.76 16.31
C MET A 5 7.82 -33.53 16.86
N LYS A 6 8.82 -34.22 16.31
CA LYS A 6 10.23 -34.04 16.69
C LYS A 6 10.88 -32.91 15.87
N GLY A 7 11.89 -32.26 16.43
CA GLY A 7 12.69 -31.26 15.72
C GLY A 7 12.03 -29.89 15.55
N LEU A 8 11.13 -29.50 16.46
CA LEU A 8 10.59 -28.14 16.48
C LEU A 8 11.72 -27.11 16.67
N PRO A 9 11.65 -25.93 16.03
CA PRO A 9 12.69 -24.91 16.16
C PRO A 9 12.94 -24.52 17.62
N SER A 10 14.22 -24.51 18.00
CA SER A 10 14.69 -24.00 19.28
C SER A 10 15.73 -22.93 19.02
N TYR A 11 15.40 -21.68 19.35
CA TYR A 11 16.38 -20.58 19.29
C TYR A 11 17.43 -20.70 20.40
N ASN A 12 17.04 -21.27 21.55
CA ASN A 12 17.91 -21.56 22.68
C ASN A 12 17.28 -22.68 23.51
N GLU A 13 17.99 -23.80 23.61
CA GLU A 13 17.54 -25.02 24.31
C GLU A 13 17.26 -24.76 25.80
N THR A 14 17.90 -23.76 26.41
CA THR A 14 17.77 -23.45 27.83
C THR A 14 16.55 -22.60 28.19
N ASN A 15 15.85 -22.00 27.21
CA ASN A 15 14.78 -21.03 27.46
C ASN A 15 13.64 -21.57 28.36
N PHE A 16 13.35 -22.87 28.29
CA PHE A 16 12.24 -23.49 29.00
C PHE A 16 12.64 -24.63 29.95
N THR A 17 13.93 -24.96 30.05
CA THR A 17 14.40 -26.09 30.88
C THR A 17 14.17 -25.89 32.38
N ARG A 18 14.05 -24.64 32.83
CA ARG A 18 13.86 -24.25 34.23
C ARG A 18 12.46 -23.71 34.53
N PHE A 19 11.54 -23.82 33.58
CA PHE A 19 10.18 -23.35 33.79
C PHE A 19 9.41 -24.35 34.67
N HIS A 20 8.79 -23.85 35.75
CA HIS A 20 7.96 -24.64 36.66
C HIS A 20 6.57 -23.99 36.77
N SER A 21 5.51 -24.73 36.41
CA SER A 21 4.12 -24.28 36.53
C SER A 21 3.62 -24.18 37.97
N ASP A 22 4.26 -24.92 38.88
CA ASP A 22 3.69 -25.23 40.21
C ASP A 22 4.12 -24.24 41.30
N SER A 23 4.86 -23.18 40.95
CA SER A 23 5.07 -22.05 41.86
C SER A 23 3.77 -21.27 42.01
N SER A 24 2.88 -21.77 42.89
CA SER A 24 1.67 -21.15 43.44
C SER A 24 1.31 -19.83 42.76
N CYS A 25 0.55 -19.93 41.67
CA CYS A 25 0.24 -18.84 40.78
C CYS A 25 -0.61 -17.76 41.48
N LYS A 26 0.07 -16.82 42.17
CA LYS A 26 -0.50 -15.50 42.44
C LYS A 26 -0.45 -14.74 41.12
N THR A 27 -1.40 -15.02 40.24
CA THR A 27 -1.63 -14.33 38.94
C THR A 27 -1.58 -12.80 39.06
N SER A 28 -1.81 -12.26 40.25
CA SER A 28 -1.75 -10.83 40.59
C SER A 28 -0.32 -10.22 40.65
N ILE A 29 0.74 -11.00 40.89
CA ILE A 29 2.09 -10.45 41.19
C ILE A 29 2.94 -10.16 39.93
N ARG A 30 2.61 -10.72 38.77
CA ARG A 30 3.46 -10.65 37.56
C ARG A 30 2.92 -9.74 36.46
N ARG A 31 2.16 -8.68 36.79
CA ARG A 31 1.91 -7.65 35.75
C ARG A 31 3.28 -7.06 35.36
N PRO A 32 3.68 -7.11 34.08
CA PRO A 32 4.90 -6.44 33.65
C PRO A 32 4.86 -4.99 34.11
N THR A 33 5.98 -4.51 34.65
CA THR A 33 6.10 -3.12 35.07
C THR A 33 5.88 -2.21 33.87
N VAL A 34 5.12 -1.13 34.06
CA VAL A 34 4.88 -0.15 33.00
C VAL A 34 6.18 0.62 32.74
N TYR A 35 6.57 0.74 31.46
CA TYR A 35 7.68 1.60 31.08
C TYR A 35 7.27 3.07 31.16
N ILE A 36 8.01 3.86 31.94
CA ILE A 36 7.84 5.31 32.04
C ILE A 36 9.07 5.95 31.40
N SER A 37 8.88 6.61 30.25
CA SER A 37 9.97 7.35 29.59
C SER A 37 10.30 8.61 30.39
N THR A 38 11.53 8.71 30.90
CA THR A 38 12.02 9.88 31.66
C THR A 38 12.98 10.76 30.86
N LYS A 39 13.35 10.32 29.64
CA LYS A 39 14.30 10.99 28.77
C LYS A 39 13.70 11.16 27.38
N GLU A 40 13.82 12.35 26.83
CA GLU A 40 13.45 12.63 25.45
C GLU A 40 14.52 12.09 24.51
N HIS A 41 14.09 11.32 23.50
CA HIS A 41 14.95 10.84 22.42
C HIS A 41 14.30 11.29 21.10
N PRO A 42 14.97 12.12 20.27
CA PRO A 42 14.39 12.59 19.03
C PRO A 42 14.27 11.45 18.01
N SER A 43 13.18 11.44 17.24
CA SER A 43 13.01 10.51 16.12
C SER A 43 13.93 10.89 14.96
N GLU A 44 14.59 9.91 14.36
CA GLU A 44 15.44 10.13 13.17
C GLU A 44 14.61 10.47 11.92
N GLN A 45 13.42 9.86 11.80
CA GLN A 45 12.53 10.04 10.65
C GLN A 45 11.09 10.23 11.11
N VAL A 46 10.30 10.93 10.30
CA VAL A 46 8.87 11.19 10.54
C VAL A 46 8.06 10.63 9.37
N ILE A 47 7.06 9.83 9.68
CA ILE A 47 6.11 9.32 8.68
C ILE A 47 5.21 10.47 8.25
N THR A 48 5.20 10.77 6.96
CA THR A 48 4.36 11.83 6.39
C THR A 48 3.40 11.24 5.36
N THR A 49 2.24 11.89 5.20
CA THR A 49 1.27 11.55 4.17
C THR A 49 1.39 12.53 3.01
N GLU A 50 1.25 12.03 1.78
CA GLU A 50 1.17 12.90 0.61
C GLU A 50 -0.04 13.85 0.71
N LYS A 51 0.18 15.15 0.50
CA LYS A 51 -0.87 16.16 0.57
C LYS A 51 -1.77 16.19 -0.66
N THR A 52 -1.38 15.52 -1.74
CA THR A 52 -2.08 15.60 -3.02
C THR A 52 -3.38 14.83 -2.98
N ASN A 53 -4.46 15.45 -3.47
CA ASN A 53 -5.73 14.75 -3.65
C ASN A 53 -5.56 13.55 -4.59
N ILE A 54 -6.13 12.41 -4.22
CA ILE A 54 -5.95 11.15 -4.94
C ILE A 54 -6.43 11.22 -6.40
N LEU A 55 -7.49 11.97 -6.68
CA LEU A 55 -8.01 12.14 -8.03
C LEU A 55 -7.06 12.97 -8.89
N LEU A 56 -6.56 14.09 -8.35
CA LEU A 56 -5.60 14.94 -9.06
C LEU A 56 -4.29 14.21 -9.33
N ARG A 57 -3.78 13.47 -8.35
CA ARG A 57 -2.59 12.61 -8.52
C ARG A 57 -2.78 11.61 -9.67
N TYR A 58 -3.95 10.97 -9.73
CA TYR A 58 -4.28 10.03 -10.80
C TYR A 58 -4.34 10.72 -12.17
N LEU A 59 -5.03 11.86 -12.28
CA LEU A 59 -5.17 12.59 -13.55
C LEU A 59 -3.82 13.09 -14.07
N HIS A 60 -2.98 13.67 -13.21
CA HIS A 60 -1.61 14.07 -13.57
C HIS A 60 -0.78 12.88 -14.04
N GLN A 61 -0.84 11.75 -13.32
CA GLN A 61 -0.12 10.53 -13.70
C GLN A 61 -0.55 10.01 -15.08
N GLN A 62 -1.85 10.02 -15.39
CA GLN A 62 -2.36 9.63 -16.71
C GLN A 62 -1.91 10.60 -17.81
N TRP A 63 -1.93 11.91 -17.51
CA TRP A 63 -1.48 12.94 -18.42
C TRP A 63 0.02 12.81 -18.74
N ASP A 64 0.87 12.69 -17.72
CA ASP A 64 2.32 12.57 -17.86
C ASP A 64 2.72 11.29 -18.59
N LYS A 65 2.00 10.18 -18.33
CA LYS A 65 2.18 8.92 -19.06
C LYS A 65 1.89 9.09 -20.55
N LYS A 66 0.83 9.82 -20.91
CA LYS A 66 0.45 10.09 -22.31
C LYS A 66 1.47 11.00 -23.02
N ASN A 67 2.03 11.97 -22.31
CA ASN A 67 3.01 12.90 -22.88
C ASN A 67 4.45 12.34 -22.89
N THR A 68 4.78 11.41 -22.01
CA THR A 68 6.04 10.63 -22.09
C THR A 68 6.11 9.82 -23.38
N SER A 69 4.99 9.22 -23.81
CA SER A 69 4.92 8.51 -25.10
C SER A 69 5.22 9.44 -26.28
N LYS A 70 4.73 10.69 -26.24
CA LYS A 70 5.00 11.70 -27.28
C LYS A 70 6.46 12.15 -27.31
N LYS A 71 7.15 12.21 -26.16
CA LYS A 71 8.57 12.57 -26.13
C LYS A 71 9.49 11.50 -26.72
N ARG A 72 9.10 10.21 -26.67
CA ARG A 72 9.81 9.13 -27.36
C ARG A 72 9.57 9.17 -28.87
N ASP A 73 8.39 9.58 -29.30
CA ASP A 73 8.07 9.75 -30.73
C ASP A 73 8.52 11.08 -31.31
N SER A 74 8.73 12.13 -30.52
CA SER A 74 9.17 13.44 -31.05
C SER A 74 10.60 13.41 -31.61
N SER A 75 11.39 12.36 -31.36
CA SER A 75 12.64 12.11 -32.11
C SER A 75 12.39 11.41 -33.46
N ARG A 76 11.22 10.80 -33.67
CA ARG A 76 10.79 10.16 -34.93
C ARG A 76 9.85 11.05 -35.76
N ALA A 77 9.11 11.96 -35.14
CA ALA A 77 8.05 12.78 -35.73
C ALA A 77 8.50 14.20 -36.12
N SER A 78 9.78 14.41 -36.46
CA SER A 78 10.21 15.61 -37.21
C SER A 78 10.03 15.44 -38.72
N LEU A 79 9.50 14.30 -39.15
CA LEU A 79 9.18 13.94 -40.52
C LEU A 79 7.70 13.51 -40.51
N GLU A 80 6.94 13.98 -41.50
CA GLU A 80 5.52 13.65 -41.75
C GLU A 80 4.54 14.56 -40.96
N THR A 81 4.29 15.76 -41.46
CA THR A 81 3.30 16.09 -42.51
C THR A 81 1.92 16.33 -41.91
N GLU A 82 1.59 17.62 -41.89
CA GLU A 82 0.30 18.30 -42.06
C GLU A 82 -0.90 17.42 -42.50
N GLU A 83 -2.09 17.86 -42.09
CA GLU A 83 -3.43 17.45 -42.57
C GLU A 83 -4.06 16.22 -41.91
N ASN A 84 -4.91 16.46 -40.89
CA ASN A 84 -6.37 16.43 -41.13
C ASN A 84 -7.16 16.83 -39.89
N ASP A 85 -7.93 17.90 -40.09
CA ASP A 85 -9.01 18.44 -39.28
C ASP A 85 -10.24 17.51 -39.33
N SER A 86 -10.96 17.31 -38.21
CA SER A 86 -12.42 17.05 -38.11
C SER A 86 -12.86 16.51 -36.73
N PRO A 87 -13.73 17.21 -35.98
CA PRO A 87 -14.38 16.74 -34.76
C PRO A 87 -15.85 16.28 -34.98
N SER A 88 -16.36 15.43 -34.06
CA SER A 88 -17.78 15.10 -33.75
C SER A 88 -18.32 13.73 -34.19
N LYS A 89 -18.92 13.01 -33.22
CA LYS A 89 -20.37 12.69 -33.16
C LYS A 89 -20.74 11.89 -31.90
N VAL A 90 -21.68 12.41 -31.12
CA VAL A 90 -22.32 11.76 -29.95
C VAL A 90 -23.58 11.01 -30.42
N PRO A 91 -23.94 9.83 -29.89
CA PRO A 91 -25.11 9.07 -30.33
C PRO A 91 -26.42 9.72 -29.83
N ARG A 92 -27.42 9.87 -30.71
CA ARG A 92 -28.76 10.39 -30.40
C ARG A 92 -29.68 9.23 -30.00
N LEU A 93 -30.16 9.21 -28.76
CA LEU A 93 -31.22 8.29 -28.31
C LEU A 93 -32.57 8.79 -28.81
N THR A 94 -33.29 7.95 -29.56
CA THR A 94 -34.64 8.20 -30.05
C THR A 94 -35.66 7.84 -28.97
N SER A 95 -36.45 8.82 -28.54
CA SER A 95 -37.70 8.63 -27.81
C SER A 95 -38.78 8.11 -28.77
N THR A 96 -39.45 7.02 -28.41
CA THR A 96 -40.70 6.62 -29.05
C THR A 96 -41.69 6.29 -27.93
N ASP A 97 -42.63 7.22 -27.73
CA ASP A 97 -43.87 7.02 -27.00
C ASP A 97 -44.75 6.03 -27.77
N ASP A 98 -45.31 5.03 -27.09
CA ASP A 98 -46.49 4.31 -27.57
C ASP A 98 -47.52 4.25 -26.45
N ASN A 99 -48.62 4.95 -26.70
CA ASN A 99 -49.85 4.99 -25.91
C ASN A 99 -50.88 4.11 -26.63
N SER A 100 -51.36 3.05 -25.99
CA SER A 100 -52.64 2.38 -26.27
C SER A 100 -53.07 1.57 -25.05
#